data_AF-E0ZCV6-F1
#
_entry.id   AF-E0ZCV6-F1
#
_cell.length_a   1.000
_cell.length_b   1.000
_cell.length_c   1.000
_cell.angle_alpha   90.00
_cell.angle_beta   90.00
_cell.angle_gamma   90.00
#
_symmetry.space_group_name_H-M   'P 1'
#
loop_
_entity.id
_entity.type
_entity.pdbx_description
1 polymer ?
#
loop_
_entity_poly.entity_id
_entity_poly.type
_entity_poly.pdbx_seq_one_letter_code
_entity_poly.pdbx_strand_id
1 'polypeptide(L)'
;CFKEEQGNPPGEYCQASSQWPCASGKRYYGRGPVQISWNYNYGPAGRAIGFDGINNPDIVANDATVSFKTAVWFWMTAQSPKPSCHDVMTGRWSPSGSDSAAGRAAGYGVVTNIINGGLECGKGSDSRQQDRIGFYKRYCDILGVSYGSNLDCNNQRPFGFAAQSQPR
;
A
#
# COMPACT_ATOMS: atom_id res chain seq x y z
N CYS A 1 -11.39 -13.16 -2.53
CA CYS A 1 -12.81 -12.92 -2.87
C CYS A 1 -12.93 -12.16 -4.18
N PHE A 2 -12.24 -11.03 -4.33
CA PHE A 2 -12.23 -10.24 -5.57
C PHE A 2 -10.80 -10.14 -6.14
N LYS A 3 -10.70 -9.93 -7.46
CA LYS A 3 -9.43 -9.67 -8.18
C LYS A 3 -9.36 -8.25 -8.77
N GLU A 4 -10.47 -7.52 -8.74
CA GLU A 4 -10.66 -6.18 -9.28
C GLU A 4 -11.47 -5.34 -8.29
N GLU A 5 -11.19 -4.04 -8.27
CA GLU A 5 -11.88 -3.05 -7.44
C GLU A 5 -13.39 -3.06 -7.69
N GLN A 6 -14.16 -3.00 -6.61
CA GLN A 6 -15.63 -3.07 -6.65
C GLN A 6 -16.25 -1.66 -6.66
N GLY A 7 -17.52 -1.56 -7.06
CA GLY A 7 -18.31 -0.32 -6.89
C GLY A 7 -18.15 0.73 -7.98
N ASN A 8 -17.79 0.31 -9.20
CA ASN A 8 -17.56 1.18 -10.37
C ASN A 8 -16.53 2.30 -10.06
N PRO A 9 -15.23 1.98 -10.06
CA PRO A 9 -14.16 2.93 -9.72
C PRO A 9 -14.37 4.30 -10.40
N PRO A 10 -14.41 5.42 -9.66
CA PRO A 10 -14.87 6.71 -10.16
C PRO A 10 -13.89 7.40 -11.14
N GLY A 11 -12.71 6.82 -11.37
CA GLY A 11 -11.70 7.39 -12.26
C GLY A 11 -10.85 6.34 -12.99
N GLU A 12 -9.96 6.85 -13.83
CA GLU A 12 -8.97 6.05 -14.54
C GLU A 12 -7.76 5.69 -13.68
N TYR A 13 -7.63 6.30 -12.48
CA TYR A 13 -6.43 6.23 -11.65
C TYR A 13 -5.18 6.60 -12.45
N CYS A 14 -5.29 7.69 -13.21
CA CYS A 14 -4.22 8.20 -14.04
C CYS A 14 -3.67 9.51 -13.45
N GLN A 15 -2.37 9.51 -13.17
CA GLN A 15 -1.57 10.70 -12.93
C GLN A 15 -0.38 10.63 -13.88
N ALA A 16 -0.56 11.15 -15.09
CA ALA A 16 0.44 11.05 -16.14
C ALA A 16 1.75 11.72 -15.75
N SER A 17 2.86 11.09 -16.10
CA SER A 17 4.22 11.64 -15.97
C SER A 17 5.04 11.25 -17.21
N SER A 18 6.18 11.90 -17.41
CA SER A 18 7.11 11.54 -18.49
C SER A 18 7.63 10.10 -18.36
N GLN A 19 7.82 9.63 -17.13
CA GLN A 19 8.32 8.28 -16.87
C GLN A 19 7.21 7.21 -16.96
N TRP A 20 6.00 7.55 -16.51
CA TRP A 20 4.84 6.66 -16.47
C TRP A 20 3.63 7.36 -17.09
N PRO A 21 3.52 7.37 -18.43
CA PRO A 21 2.35 7.93 -19.10
C PRO A 21 1.12 7.05 -18.83
N CYS A 22 -0.06 7.59 -19.12
CA CYS A 22 -1.29 6.80 -19.14
C CYS A 22 -1.60 6.39 -20.58
N ALA A 23 -1.77 5.09 -20.81
CA ALA A 23 -2.13 4.58 -22.13
C ALA A 23 -3.60 4.90 -22.43
N SER A 24 -3.89 5.29 -23.67
CA SER A 24 -5.26 5.60 -24.12
C SER A 24 -6.18 4.39 -23.92
N GLY A 25 -7.37 4.62 -23.35
CA GLY A 25 -8.36 3.58 -23.09
C GLY A 25 -8.00 2.62 -21.96
N LYS A 26 -6.90 2.85 -21.22
CA LYS A 26 -6.48 2.02 -20.08
C LYS A 26 -6.83 2.68 -18.76
N ARG A 27 -7.17 1.81 -17.79
CA ARG A 27 -7.55 2.21 -16.43
C ARG A 27 -6.70 1.44 -15.42
N TYR A 28 -6.22 2.14 -14.41
CA TYR A 28 -5.29 1.64 -13.39
C TYR A 28 -5.96 1.51 -12.01
N TYR A 29 -7.24 1.11 -11.98
CA TYR A 29 -7.95 0.79 -10.73
C TYR A 29 -7.36 -0.44 -10.03
N GLY A 30 -7.82 -0.72 -8.82
CA GLY A 30 -7.28 -1.79 -7.98
C GLY A 30 -7.39 -3.17 -8.64
N ARG A 31 -6.25 -3.87 -8.78
CA ARG A 31 -6.22 -5.28 -9.20
C ARG A 31 -5.34 -6.13 -8.30
N GLY A 32 -5.64 -7.42 -8.24
CA GLY A 32 -4.86 -8.41 -7.51
C GLY A 32 -4.90 -8.27 -5.99
N PRO A 33 -4.06 -9.04 -5.26
CA PRO A 33 -4.14 -9.17 -3.81
C PRO A 33 -3.89 -7.88 -3.03
N VAL A 34 -3.01 -6.99 -3.53
CA VAL A 34 -2.72 -5.70 -2.89
C VAL A 34 -3.61 -4.58 -3.41
N GLN A 35 -4.53 -4.88 -4.36
CA GLN A 35 -5.30 -3.87 -5.10
C GLN A 35 -4.38 -2.77 -5.64
N ILE A 36 -3.37 -3.16 -6.42
CA ILE A 36 -2.44 -2.19 -7.01
C ILE A 36 -3.23 -1.22 -7.87
N SER A 37 -3.08 0.07 -7.57
CA SER A 37 -3.79 1.17 -8.23
C SER A 37 -2.80 2.24 -8.68
N TRP A 38 -3.20 3.04 -9.67
CA TRP A 38 -2.43 4.12 -10.29
C TRP A 38 -1.32 3.71 -11.25
N ASN A 39 -1.25 4.40 -12.40
CA ASN A 39 -0.21 4.21 -13.43
C ASN A 39 1.22 4.26 -12.87
N TYR A 40 1.48 5.13 -11.88
CA TYR A 40 2.78 5.24 -11.24
C TYR A 40 3.15 4.06 -10.33
N ASN A 41 2.22 3.16 -10.01
CA ASN A 41 2.53 1.87 -9.39
C ASN A 41 2.60 0.74 -10.42
N TYR A 42 1.67 0.71 -11.38
CA TYR A 42 1.65 -0.31 -12.44
C TYR A 42 2.93 -0.27 -13.30
N GLY A 43 3.40 0.92 -13.65
CA GLY A 43 4.61 1.11 -14.46
C GLY A 43 5.87 0.50 -13.80
N PRO A 44 6.27 0.94 -12.60
CA PRO A 44 7.40 0.37 -11.88
C PRO A 44 7.25 -1.14 -11.60
N ALA A 45 6.05 -1.60 -11.21
CA ALA A 45 5.78 -3.02 -11.00
C ALA A 45 6.01 -3.84 -12.28
N GLY A 46 5.46 -3.35 -13.40
CA GLY A 46 5.64 -3.92 -14.72
C GLY A 46 7.11 -4.07 -15.09
N ARG A 47 7.87 -3.00 -14.93
CA ARG A 47 9.31 -2.98 -15.18
C ARG A 47 10.07 -4.00 -14.31
N ALA A 48 9.74 -4.10 -13.02
CA ALA A 48 10.43 -4.98 -12.09
C ALA A 48 10.10 -6.48 -12.29
N ILE A 49 8.88 -6.78 -12.70
CA ILE A 49 8.35 -8.16 -12.79
C ILE A 49 8.45 -8.73 -14.22
N GLY A 50 8.58 -7.87 -15.23
CA GLY A 50 8.64 -8.25 -16.64
C GLY A 50 7.27 -8.33 -17.33
N PHE A 51 6.37 -7.38 -17.05
CA PHE A 51 5.12 -7.22 -17.79
C PHE A 51 4.88 -5.74 -18.18
N ASP A 52 4.05 -5.50 -19.19
CA ASP A 52 3.69 -4.14 -19.58
C ASP A 52 2.58 -3.58 -18.68
N GLY A 53 2.98 -2.94 -17.58
CA GLY A 53 2.04 -2.33 -16.64
C GLY A 53 1.31 -1.10 -17.18
N ILE A 54 1.83 -0.43 -18.21
CA ILE A 54 1.23 0.79 -18.74
C ILE A 54 0.19 0.46 -19.81
N ASN A 55 0.52 -0.39 -20.79
CA ASN A 55 -0.39 -0.72 -21.90
C ASN A 55 -1.20 -1.98 -21.64
N ASN A 56 -0.85 -2.82 -20.66
CA ASN A 56 -1.59 -4.04 -20.33
C ASN A 56 -1.85 -4.19 -18.81
N PRO A 57 -2.47 -3.20 -18.14
CA PRO A 57 -2.74 -3.30 -16.70
C PRO A 57 -3.71 -4.45 -16.34
N ASP A 58 -4.57 -4.86 -17.28
CA ASP A 58 -5.56 -5.93 -17.08
C ASP A 58 -4.90 -7.30 -16.81
N ILE A 59 -3.63 -7.49 -17.21
CA ILE A 59 -2.90 -8.74 -16.93
C ILE A 59 -2.83 -9.05 -15.42
N VAL A 60 -2.85 -8.03 -14.56
CA VAL A 60 -2.82 -8.22 -13.10
C VAL A 60 -4.10 -8.90 -12.59
N ALA A 61 -5.22 -8.79 -13.30
CA ALA A 61 -6.46 -9.49 -12.98
C ALA A 61 -6.64 -10.79 -13.78
N ASN A 62 -5.84 -11.04 -14.81
CA ASN A 62 -6.03 -12.17 -15.74
C ASN A 62 -4.94 -13.24 -15.65
N ASP A 63 -3.78 -12.93 -15.06
CA ASP A 63 -2.72 -13.89 -14.76
C ASP A 63 -2.44 -13.90 -13.26
N ALA A 64 -2.72 -15.03 -12.61
CA ALA A 64 -2.55 -15.17 -11.16
C ALA A 64 -1.09 -15.01 -10.72
N THR A 65 -0.13 -15.46 -11.53
CA THR A 65 1.30 -15.33 -11.21
C THR A 65 1.71 -13.87 -11.24
N VAL A 66 1.32 -13.12 -12.28
CA VAL A 66 1.56 -11.67 -12.33
C VAL A 66 0.85 -10.96 -11.18
N SER A 67 -0.39 -11.36 -10.88
CA SER A 67 -1.18 -10.83 -9.76
C SER A 67 -0.48 -10.96 -8.41
N PHE A 68 0.06 -12.13 -8.08
CA PHE A 68 0.81 -12.32 -6.84
C PHE A 68 2.16 -11.61 -6.88
N LYS A 69 2.86 -11.60 -8.02
CA LYS A 69 4.13 -10.88 -8.15
C LYS A 69 3.97 -9.39 -7.91
N THR A 70 2.88 -8.75 -8.36
CA THR A 70 2.65 -7.31 -8.06
C THR A 70 2.42 -7.05 -6.58
N ALA A 71 1.70 -7.93 -5.88
CA ALA A 71 1.51 -7.83 -4.44
C ALA A 71 2.84 -7.97 -3.67
N VAL A 72 3.66 -8.96 -4.04
CA VAL A 72 5.00 -9.15 -3.45
C VAL A 72 5.91 -7.97 -3.80
N TRP A 73 5.91 -7.50 -5.03
CA TRP A 73 6.69 -6.33 -5.43
C TRP A 73 6.33 -5.11 -4.58
N PHE A 74 5.04 -4.81 -4.39
CA PHE A 74 4.62 -3.70 -3.55
C PHE A 74 5.13 -3.87 -2.11
N TRP A 75 5.00 -5.09 -1.56
CA TRP A 75 5.45 -5.40 -0.21
C TRP A 75 6.97 -5.23 -0.01
N MET A 76 7.76 -5.56 -1.03
CA MET A 76 9.23 -5.57 -0.99
C MET A 76 9.86 -4.24 -1.41
N THR A 77 9.12 -3.34 -2.07
CA THR A 77 9.69 -2.14 -2.69
C THR A 77 9.46 -0.91 -1.84
N ALA A 78 10.54 -0.32 -1.32
CA ALA A 78 10.48 1.00 -0.69
C ALA A 78 10.14 2.08 -1.72
N GLN A 79 9.26 3.01 -1.36
CA GLN A 79 8.89 4.16 -2.18
C GLN A 79 8.99 5.42 -1.32
N SER A 80 10.17 6.06 -1.34
CA SER A 80 10.49 7.19 -0.47
C SER A 80 9.36 8.25 -0.45
N PRO A 81 8.91 8.70 0.73
CA PRO A 81 9.51 8.48 2.06
C PRO A 81 9.10 7.17 2.74
N LYS A 82 8.30 6.31 2.11
CA LYS A 82 7.83 5.04 2.70
C LYS A 82 8.94 3.98 2.65
N PRO A 83 9.26 3.29 3.77
CA PRO A 83 10.06 2.06 3.71
C PRO A 83 9.26 0.94 3.03
N SER A 84 9.91 -0.19 2.75
CA SER A 84 9.17 -1.39 2.33
C SER A 84 8.39 -1.97 3.51
N CYS A 85 7.22 -2.56 3.25
CA CYS A 85 6.48 -3.30 4.29
C CYS A 85 7.34 -4.45 4.84
N HIS A 86 8.14 -5.07 3.98
CA HIS A 86 9.08 -6.12 4.36
C HIS A 86 10.09 -5.66 5.40
N ASP A 87 10.79 -4.54 5.19
CA ASP A 87 11.79 -4.06 6.15
C ASP A 87 11.16 -3.70 7.50
N VAL A 88 9.93 -3.19 7.50
CA VAL A 88 9.16 -2.96 8.74
C VAL A 88 8.93 -4.27 9.48
N MET A 89 8.34 -5.27 8.82
CA MET A 89 7.92 -6.51 9.49
C MET A 89 9.08 -7.45 9.84
N THR A 90 10.25 -7.25 9.24
CA THR A 90 11.48 -8.01 9.56
C THR A 90 12.39 -7.27 10.55
N GLY A 91 11.98 -6.09 11.05
CA GLY A 91 12.77 -5.31 12.01
C GLY A 91 14.00 -4.62 11.41
N ARG A 92 14.09 -4.53 10.07
CA ARG A 92 15.19 -3.87 9.36
C ARG A 92 14.99 -2.37 9.23
N TRP A 93 13.76 -1.90 9.32
CA TRP A 93 13.44 -0.48 9.36
C TRP A 93 13.44 0.05 10.80
N SER A 94 14.15 1.16 11.02
CA SER A 94 14.12 1.93 12.26
C SER A 94 13.49 3.30 11.99
N PRO A 95 12.52 3.77 12.79
CA PRO A 95 11.92 5.10 12.61
C PRO A 95 12.96 6.21 12.62
N SER A 96 12.89 7.11 11.65
CA SER A 96 13.63 8.38 11.72
C SER A 96 13.03 9.29 12.78
N GLY A 97 13.72 10.39 13.15
CA GLY A 97 13.13 11.40 14.04
C GLY A 97 11.80 11.97 13.50
N SER A 98 11.66 12.07 12.17
CA SER A 98 10.42 12.52 11.52
C SER A 98 9.30 11.47 11.57
N ASP A 99 9.64 10.19 11.67
CA ASP A 99 8.69 9.10 11.87
C ASP A 99 8.21 9.07 13.32
N SER A 100 9.14 9.14 14.28
CA SER A 100 8.80 9.22 15.70
C SER A 100 7.91 10.41 16.01
N ALA A 101 8.23 11.60 15.49
CA ALA A 101 7.41 12.81 15.66
C ALA A 101 6.01 12.69 15.01
N ALA A 102 5.86 11.79 14.04
CA ALA A 102 4.59 11.50 13.38
C ALA A 102 3.85 10.29 14.01
N GLY A 103 4.33 9.78 15.14
CA GLY A 103 3.75 8.61 15.81
C GLY A 103 4.00 7.29 15.08
N ARG A 104 4.83 7.25 14.03
CA ARG A 104 5.13 6.03 13.27
C ARG A 104 6.18 5.20 14.00
N ALA A 105 5.79 4.01 14.43
CA ALA A 105 6.64 3.02 15.07
C ALA A 105 6.59 1.68 14.32
N ALA A 106 7.61 0.84 14.48
CA ALA A 106 7.66 -0.47 13.84
C ALA A 106 6.50 -1.36 14.31
N GLY A 107 5.79 -1.95 13.35
CA GLY A 107 4.62 -2.79 13.60
C GLY A 107 3.61 -2.76 12.44
N TYR A 108 2.54 -3.54 12.57
CA TYR A 108 1.54 -3.69 11.50
C TYR A 108 0.78 -2.39 11.17
N GLY A 109 0.70 -1.47 12.12
CA GLY A 109 0.10 -0.16 11.92
C GLY A 109 0.84 0.67 10.87
N VAL A 110 2.17 0.71 10.90
CA VAL A 110 2.92 1.47 9.88
C VAL A 110 2.87 0.80 8.51
N VAL A 111 2.70 -0.53 8.45
CA VAL A 111 2.38 -1.25 7.20
C VAL A 111 1.04 -0.77 6.62
N THR A 112 0.01 -0.64 7.45
CA THR A 112 -1.28 -0.06 7.02
C THR A 112 -1.10 1.38 6.50
N ASN A 113 -0.24 2.16 7.15
CA ASN A 113 0.10 3.52 6.73
C ASN A 113 0.80 3.56 5.36
N ILE A 114 1.72 2.63 5.10
CA ILE A 114 2.39 2.47 3.80
C ILE A 114 1.36 2.16 2.70
N ILE A 115 0.46 1.22 2.96
CA ILE A 115 -0.55 0.73 2.00
C ILE A 115 -1.58 1.82 1.68
N ASN A 116 -2.20 2.43 2.70
CA ASN A 116 -3.32 3.36 2.47
C ASN A 116 -3.47 4.45 3.55
N GLY A 117 -2.35 4.91 4.12
CA GLY A 117 -2.37 5.81 5.27
C GLY A 117 -3.14 7.11 5.06
N GLY A 118 -3.12 7.69 3.86
CA GLY A 118 -3.88 8.92 3.57
C GLY A 118 -5.39 8.77 3.80
N LEU A 119 -5.92 7.56 3.64
CA LEU A 119 -7.34 7.26 3.82
C LEU A 119 -7.66 6.63 5.17
N GLU A 120 -6.72 5.93 5.81
CA GLU A 120 -7.01 5.06 6.97
C GLU A 120 -6.29 5.46 8.28
N CYS A 121 -5.26 6.31 8.23
CA CYS A 121 -4.43 6.61 9.41
C CYS A 121 -4.58 8.06 9.89
N GLY A 122 -4.23 8.29 11.16
CA GLY A 122 -4.16 9.63 11.76
C GLY A 122 -5.51 10.31 12.02
N LYS A 123 -6.59 9.54 12.06
CA LYS A 123 -7.97 10.02 12.19
C LYS A 123 -8.79 9.29 13.26
N GLY A 124 -8.11 8.66 14.22
CA GLY A 124 -8.74 7.79 15.22
C GLY A 124 -9.08 6.42 14.65
N SER A 125 -10.05 5.74 15.27
CA SER A 125 -10.46 4.39 14.88
C SER A 125 -11.11 4.38 13.49
N ASP A 126 -10.67 3.45 12.65
CA ASP A 126 -11.16 3.26 11.28
C ASP A 126 -11.52 1.79 11.05
N SER A 127 -12.73 1.51 10.55
CA SER A 127 -13.20 0.14 10.34
C SER A 127 -12.34 -0.65 9.35
N ARG A 128 -11.75 0.00 8.34
CA ARG A 128 -10.88 -0.65 7.35
C ARG A 128 -9.58 -1.10 7.99
N GLN A 129 -9.01 -0.27 8.86
CA GLN A 129 -7.83 -0.64 9.63
C GLN A 129 -8.14 -1.78 10.61
N GLN A 130 -9.29 -1.73 11.29
CA GLN A 130 -9.68 -2.82 12.19
C GLN A 130 -9.87 -4.15 11.45
N ASP A 131 -10.41 -4.13 10.22
CA ASP A 131 -10.50 -5.32 9.36
C ASP A 131 -9.11 -5.88 9.00
N ARG A 132 -8.15 -5.01 8.63
CA ARG A 132 -6.75 -5.41 8.40
C ARG A 132 -6.14 -6.09 9.62
N ILE A 133 -6.32 -5.49 10.81
CA ILE A 133 -5.83 -6.04 12.08
C ILE A 133 -6.49 -7.39 12.38
N GLY A 134 -7.79 -7.54 12.10
CA GLY A 134 -8.53 -8.78 12.28
C GLY A 134 -7.95 -9.94 11.46
N PHE A 135 -7.69 -9.72 10.16
CA PHE A 135 -7.03 -10.72 9.32
C PHE A 135 -5.61 -11.05 9.78
N TYR A 136 -4.83 -10.02 10.14
CA TYR A 136 -3.47 -10.21 10.65
C TYR A 136 -3.45 -11.09 11.91
N LYS A 137 -4.28 -10.77 12.92
CA LYS A 137 -4.39 -11.56 14.15
C LYS A 137 -4.79 -13.01 13.86
N ARG A 138 -5.83 -13.20 13.03
CA ARG A 138 -6.27 -14.55 12.64
C ARG A 138 -5.14 -15.38 12.01
N TYR A 139 -4.35 -14.80 11.13
CA TYR A 139 -3.25 -15.53 10.49
C TYR A 139 -2.06 -15.76 11.43
N CYS A 140 -1.76 -14.82 12.33
CA CYS A 140 -0.79 -15.04 13.40
C CYS A 140 -1.20 -16.20 14.32
N ASP A 141 -2.49 -16.29 14.68
CA ASP A 141 -3.03 -17.38 15.50
C ASP A 141 -2.87 -18.75 14.81
N ILE A 142 -3.20 -18.82 13.52
CA ILE A 142 -3.03 -20.04 12.72
C ILE A 142 -1.55 -20.46 12.65
N LEU A 143 -0.63 -19.50 12.56
CA LEU A 143 0.81 -19.74 12.47
C LEU A 143 1.48 -19.93 13.84
N GLY A 144 0.76 -19.71 14.95
CA GLY A 144 1.30 -19.81 16.31
C GLY A 144 2.36 -18.75 16.64
N VAL A 145 2.24 -17.54 16.07
CA VAL A 145 3.21 -16.44 16.27
C VAL A 145 2.56 -15.23 16.95
N SER A 146 3.37 -14.44 17.65
CA SER A 146 2.94 -13.18 18.25
C SER A 146 2.50 -12.16 17.19
N TYR A 147 1.49 -11.35 17.51
CA TYR A 147 1.08 -10.20 16.69
C TYR A 147 2.14 -9.09 16.67
N GLY A 148 2.98 -9.02 17.71
CA GLY A 148 3.81 -7.84 17.99
C GLY A 148 3.01 -6.66 18.55
N SER A 149 3.63 -5.49 18.57
CA SER A 149 3.05 -4.23 19.04
C SER A 149 2.72 -3.29 17.87
N ASN A 150 2.13 -2.12 18.18
CA ASN A 150 1.84 -1.06 17.21
C ASN A 150 0.99 -1.55 16.02
N LEU A 151 -0.12 -2.24 16.32
CA LEU A 151 -0.97 -2.88 15.30
C LEU A 151 -1.81 -1.88 14.51
N ASP A 152 -2.14 -0.74 15.10
CA ASP A 152 -2.94 0.31 14.49
C ASP A 152 -2.11 1.52 14.06
N CYS A 153 -2.73 2.34 13.22
CA CYS A 153 -2.22 3.63 12.79
C CYS A 153 -3.16 4.79 13.13
N ASN A 154 -3.99 4.64 14.17
CA ASN A 154 -5.04 5.60 14.54
C ASN A 154 -4.48 7.01 14.75
N ASN A 155 -3.29 7.06 15.37
CA ASN A 155 -2.59 8.30 15.74
C ASN A 155 -1.32 8.53 14.90
N GLN A 156 -1.11 7.77 13.83
CA GLN A 156 0.06 7.94 12.97
C GLN A 156 -0.25 8.95 11.86
N ARG A 157 0.60 9.98 11.69
CA ARG A 157 0.47 10.85 10.52
C ARG A 157 0.74 10.04 9.24
N PRO A 158 -0.10 10.16 8.20
CA PRO A 158 0.12 9.48 6.93
C PRO A 158 1.49 9.82 6.31
N PHE A 159 2.13 8.84 5.67
CA PHE A 159 3.26 9.14 4.77
C PHE A 159 2.80 10.03 3.61
N GLY A 160 3.65 10.97 3.19
CA GLY A 160 3.34 11.89 2.08
C GLY A 160 2.43 13.07 2.46
N PHE A 161 1.84 13.08 3.66
CA PHE A 161 1.30 14.31 4.24
C PHE A 161 2.45 15.13 4.82
N ALA A 162 2.84 16.19 4.11
CA ALA A 162 3.54 17.30 4.75
C ALA A 162 2.65 17.81 5.89
N ALA A 163 3.25 18.13 7.04
CA ALA A 163 2.54 18.86 8.08
C ALA A 163 2.00 20.13 7.41
N GLN A 164 0.69 20.19 7.17
CA GLN A 164 0.05 21.46 6.92
C GLN A 164 0.35 22.29 8.16
N SER A 165 1.13 23.35 7.97
CA SER A 165 1.24 24.45 8.90
C SER A 165 -0.18 24.81 9.33
N GLN A 166 -0.56 24.44 10.56
CA GLN A 166 -1.76 24.97 11.17
C GLN A 166 -1.57 26.50 11.24
N PRO A 167 -2.50 27.29 10.67
CA PRO A 167 -2.56 28.70 11.02
C PRO A 167 -2.86 28.79 12.53
N ARG A 168 -2.15 29.68 13.21
CA ARG A 168 -2.53 30.10 14.56
C ARG A 168 -3.91 30.74 14.54
#